data_AF-A0A521YST1-F1
#
_entry.id   AF-A0A521YST1-F1
#
_cell.length_a   1.000
_cell.length_b   1.000
_cell.length_c   1.000
_cell.angle_alpha   90.00
_cell.angle_beta   90.00
_cell.angle_gamma   90.00
#
_symmetry.space_group_name_H-M   'P 1'
#
loop_
_entity.id
_entity.type
_entity.pdbx_description
1 polymer ?
#
loop_
_entity_poly.entity_id
_entity_poly.type
_entity_poly.pdbx_seq_one_letter_code
_entity_poly.pdbx_strand_id
1 'polypeptide(L)' 'MRLALDSMSRVMAMAAIVATLLYLPVGAILALSAFAVLGISLDAFLTFGRALNGFQGLLAWWTLGFLAALPYAAGARLPK' A
#
# COMPACT_ATOMS: atom_id res chain seq x y z
N MET A 1 -17.06 11.32 -21.30
CA MET A 1 -15.86 11.77 -20.55
C MET A 1 -16.11 11.92 -19.05
N ARG A 2 -17.14 12.67 -18.59
CA ARG A 2 -17.48 12.81 -17.15
C ARG A 2 -17.72 11.48 -16.42
N LEU A 3 -18.54 10.59 -17.00
CA LEU A 3 -18.81 9.26 -16.45
C LEU A 3 -17.55 8.40 -16.26
N ALA A 4 -16.53 8.56 -17.12
CA ALA A 4 -15.26 7.83 -17.03
C ALA A 4 -14.33 8.42 -15.95
N LEU A 5 -14.41 9.73 -15.70
CA LEU A 5 -13.69 10.43 -14.64
C LEU A 5 -14.27 10.09 -13.25
N ASP A 6 -15.60 10.13 -13.10
CA ASP A 6 -16.29 9.78 -11.84
C ASP A 6 -16.09 8.30 -11.47
N SER A 7 -16.05 7.49 -12.51
CA SER A 7 -15.65 6.09 -12.54
C SER A 7 -14.26 5.86 -11.93
N MET A 8 -13.28 6.60 -12.43
CA MET A 8 -11.88 6.42 -12.08
C MET A 8 -11.59 6.98 -10.69
N SER A 9 -12.19 8.13 -10.35
CA SER A 9 -12.07 8.73 -9.02
C SER A 9 -12.60 7.80 -7.92
N ARG A 10 -13.71 7.10 -8.16
CA ARG A 10 -14.24 6.10 -7.21
C ARG A 10 -13.29 4.93 -7.01
N VAL A 11 -12.66 4.41 -8.08
CA VAL A 11 -11.66 3.32 -7.98
C VAL A 11 -10.44 3.78 -7.20
N MET A 12 -9.91 4.96 -7.52
CA MET A 12 -8.74 5.52 -6.82
C MET A 12 -9.04 5.79 -5.34
N ALA A 13 -10.21 6.33 -5.02
CA ALA A 13 -10.62 6.55 -3.63
C ALA A 13 -10.71 5.23 -2.86
N MET A 14 -11.35 4.21 -3.44
CA MET A 14 -11.44 2.88 -2.81
C MET A 14 -10.05 2.27 -2.59
N ALA A 15 -9.17 2.33 -3.59
CA ALA A 15 -7.80 1.85 -3.46
C ALA A 15 -7.01 2.59 -2.37
N ALA A 16 -7.17 3.92 -2.26
CA ALA A 16 -6.53 4.73 -1.23
C ALA A 16 -7.04 4.39 0.19
N ILE A 17 -8.34 4.16 0.33
CA ILE A 17 -8.95 3.73 1.60
C ILE A 17 -8.40 2.37 2.01
N VAL A 18 -8.43 1.39 1.09
CA VAL A 18 -7.93 0.04 1.33
C VAL A 18 -6.45 0.06 1.69
N ALA A 19 -5.64 0.79 0.91
CA ALA A 19 -4.22 0.97 1.18
C ALA A 19 -3.99 1.52 2.58
N THR A 20 -4.72 2.57 2.99
CA THR A 20 -4.56 3.20 4.30
C THR A 20 -5.01 2.30 5.45
N LEU A 21 -6.12 1.56 5.29
CA LEU A 21 -6.62 0.62 6.29
C LEU A 21 -5.67 -0.59 6.47
N LEU A 22 -5.12 -1.10 5.37
CA LEU A 22 -4.25 -2.27 5.40
C LEU A 22 -2.79 -1.93 5.66
N TYR A 23 -2.41 -0.66 5.49
CA TYR A 23 -1.03 -0.18 5.64
C TYR A 23 -0.39 -0.61 6.96
N LEU A 24 -1.08 -0.33 8.07
CA LEU A 24 -0.60 -0.67 9.42
C LEU A 24 -0.55 -2.19 9.67
N PRO A 25 -1.65 -2.96 9.53
CA PRO A 25 -1.64 -4.38 9.86
C PRO A 25 -0.74 -5.19 8.91
N VAL A 26 -0.78 -4.93 7.60
CA VAL A 26 0.07 -5.63 6.63
C VAL A 26 1.52 -5.21 6.78
N GLY A 27 1.79 -3.91 6.97
CA GLY A 27 3.13 -3.40 7.23
C GLY A 27 3.74 -3.99 8.50
N ALA A 28 2.96 -4.14 9.57
CA ALA A 28 3.41 -4.79 10.80
C ALA A 28 3.75 -6.27 10.61
N ILE A 29 2.90 -7.02 9.89
CA ILE A 29 3.16 -8.44 9.57
C ILE A 29 4.42 -8.58 8.70
N LEU A 30 4.59 -7.72 7.69
CA LEU A 30 5.77 -7.73 6.82
C LEU A 30 7.03 -7.35 7.59
N ALA A 31 6.98 -6.34 8.45
CA ALA A 31 8.13 -5.95 9.27
C ALA A 31 8.51 -7.06 10.27
N LEU A 32 7.52 -7.68 10.92
CA LEU A 32 7.74 -8.76 11.87
C LEU A 32 8.28 -10.02 11.19
N SER A 33 7.78 -10.38 10.01
CA SER A 33 8.31 -11.51 9.23
C SER A 33 9.71 -11.23 8.69
N ALA A 34 9.99 -10.02 8.21
CA ALA A 34 11.33 -9.62 7.79
C ALA A 34 12.33 -9.69 8.96
N PHE A 35 11.92 -9.25 10.15
CA PHE A 35 12.75 -9.35 11.35
C PHE A 35 12.95 -10.81 11.77
N ALA A 36 11.88 -11.60 11.89
CA ALA A 36 11.93 -12.96 12.41
C ALA A 36 12.62 -13.97 11.47
N VAL A 37 12.46 -13.81 10.15
CA VAL A 37 12.97 -14.76 9.15
C VAL A 37 14.33 -14.33 8.58
N LEU A 38 14.52 -13.02 8.37
CA LEU A 38 15.70 -12.49 7.67
C LEU A 38 16.64 -11.70 8.60
N GLY A 39 16.26 -11.47 9.86
CA GLY A 39 17.04 -10.67 10.81
C GLY A 39 17.13 -9.18 10.45
N ILE A 40 16.27 -8.70 9.54
CA ILE A 40 16.29 -7.31 9.07
C ILE A 40 15.73 -6.41 10.17
N SER A 41 16.45 -5.35 10.53
CA SER A 41 15.96 -4.37 11.51
C SER A 41 14.75 -3.60 10.98
N LEU A 42 13.83 -3.23 11.89
CA LEU A 42 12.64 -2.43 11.56
C LEU A 42 13.00 -1.12 10.87
N ASP A 43 14.07 -0.46 11.31
CA ASP A 43 14.59 0.76 10.68
C ASP A 43 15.03 0.51 9.23
N ALA A 44 15.80 -0.56 8.99
CA ALA A 44 16.21 -0.93 7.64
C ALA A 44 15.02 -1.32 6.76
N PHE A 45 14.01 -2.01 7.30
CA PHE A 45 12.80 -2.36 6.55
C PHE A 45 11.99 -1.13 6.13
N LEU A 46 11.78 -0.19 7.05
CA LEU A 46 11.03 1.04 6.78
C LEU A 46 11.77 1.95 5.80
N THR A 47 13.09 2.06 5.93
CA THR A 47 13.93 2.95 5.12
C THR A 47 14.45 2.32 3.82
N PHE A 48 14.07 1.07 3.52
CA PHE A 48 14.62 0.28 2.41
C PHE A 48 16.15 0.20 2.44
N GLY A 49 16.70 -0.15 3.61
CA GLY A 49 18.13 -0.26 3.85
C GLY A 49 18.82 1.10 3.97
N ARG A 50 18.13 2.10 4.52
CA ARG A 50 18.57 3.50 4.65
C ARG A 50 18.69 4.25 3.32
N ALA A 51 18.11 3.70 2.24
CA ALA A 51 18.01 4.39 0.95
C ALA A 51 17.05 5.58 1.00
N LEU A 52 16.04 5.51 1.88
CA LEU A 52 15.03 6.55 2.09
C LEU A 52 15.00 6.99 3.56
N ASN A 53 14.57 8.23 3.82
CA ASN A 53 14.26 8.66 5.18
C ASN A 53 12.98 7.96 5.68
N GLY A 54 12.79 7.87 7.01
CA GLY A 54 11.65 7.15 7.58
C GLY A 54 10.27 7.58 7.03
N PHE A 55 10.06 8.89 6.83
CA PHE A 55 8.82 9.40 6.22
C PHE A 55 8.67 9.02 4.74
N GLN A 56 9.74 9.09 3.97
CA GLN A 56 9.75 8.71 2.55
C GLN A 56 9.52 7.20 2.38
N GLY A 57 10.11 6.40 3.26
CA GLY A 57 9.89 4.97 3.34
C GLY A 57 8.43 4.63 3.66
N LEU A 58 7.82 5.37 4.59
CA LEU A 58 6.40 5.24 4.93
C LEU A 58 5.51 5.49 3.70
N LEU A 59 5.77 6.59 2.99
CA LEU A 59 5.08 6.93 1.73
C LEU A 59 5.31 5.85 0.67
N ALA A 60 6.54 5.36 0.50
CA ALA A 60 6.85 4.31 -0.46
C ALA A 60 6.05 3.02 -0.17
N TRP A 61 6.05 2.56 1.09
CA TRP A 61 5.22 1.42 1.50
C TRP A 61 3.73 1.66 1.25
N TRP A 62 3.24 2.89 1.47
CA TRP A 62 1.84 3.21 1.21
C TRP A 62 1.54 3.17 -0.29
N THR A 63 2.42 3.70 -1.14
CA THR A 63 2.26 3.66 -2.59
C THR A 63 2.28 2.24 -3.14
N LEU A 64 3.11 1.35 -2.57
CA LEU A 64 3.10 -0.07 -2.92
C LEU A 64 1.76 -0.72 -2.56
N GLY A 65 1.24 -0.45 -1.36
CA GLY A 65 -0.09 -0.90 -0.93
C GLY A 65 -1.22 -0.35 -1.81
N PHE A 66 -1.13 0.92 -2.21
CA PHE A 66 -2.06 1.55 -3.13
C PHE A 66 -2.06 0.88 -4.50
N LEU A 67 -0.88 0.66 -5.08
CA LEU A 67 -0.74 -0.04 -6.36
C LEU A 67 -1.30 -1.46 -6.29
N ALA A 68 -1.06 -2.17 -5.18
CA ALA A 68 -1.62 -3.50 -4.95
C ALA A 68 -3.15 -3.49 -4.75
N ALA A 69 -3.72 -2.40 -4.25
CA ALA A 69 -5.17 -2.24 -4.05
C ALA A 69 -5.93 -1.83 -5.33
N LEU A 70 -5.25 -1.32 -6.36
CA LEU A 70 -5.88 -0.91 -7.62
C LEU A 70 -6.62 -2.06 -8.34
N PRO A 71 -6.04 -3.26 -8.53
CA PRO A 71 -6.74 -4.38 -9.14
C PRO A 71 -7.97 -4.82 -8.35
N TYR A 72 -7.87 -4.81 -7.01
CA TYR A 72 -9.00 -5.11 -6.13
C TYR A 72 -10.13 -4.10 -6.31
N ALA A 73 -9.82 -2.80 -6.27
CA ALA A 73 -10.81 -1.74 -6.44
C ALA A 73 -11.43 -1.74 -7.85
N ALA A 74 -10.66 -2.10 -8.88
CA ALA A 74 -11.15 -2.27 -10.24
C ALA A 74 -12.07 -3.50 -10.38
N GLY A 75 -11.71 -4.64 -9.78
CA GLY A 75 -12.49 -5.87 -9.79
C GLY A 75 -13.80 -5.76 -9.00
N ALA A 76 -13.81 -5.05 -7.87
CA ALA A 76 -15.02 -4.75 -7.09
C ALA A 76 -16.06 -3.91 -7.86
N ARG A 77 -15.66 -3.33 -9.01
CA ARG A 77 -16.49 -2.47 -9.84
C ARG A 77 -17.18 -3.18 -11.00
N LEU A 78 -16.75 -4.40 -11.35
CA LEU A 78 -17.38 -5.17 -12.42
C LEU A 78 -18.65 -5.84 -11.88
N PRO A 79 -19.84 -5.60 -12.47
CA PRO A 79 -21.00 -6.43 -12.17
C PRO A 79 -20.66 -7.87 -12.57
N LYS A 80 -20.88 -8.81 -11.66
CA LYS A 80 -20.90 -10.24 -11.99
C LYS A 80 -22.16 -10.57 -12.77
#